data_AF-G0QX03-F1
#
_entry.id   AF-G0QX03-F1
#
_cell.length_a   1.000
_cell.length_b   1.000
_cell.length_c   1.000
_cell.angle_alpha   90.00
_cell.angle_beta   90.00
_cell.angle_gamma   90.00
#
_symmetry.space_group_name_H-M   'P 1'
#
loop_
_entity.id
_entity.type
_entity.pdbx_description
1 polymer ?
#
loop_
_entity_poly.entity_id
_entity_poly.type
_entity_poly.pdbx_seq_one_letter_code
_entity_poly.pdbx_strand_id
1 'polypeptide(L)'
;MEKSLKISLWIINNLLDENYVFIDGINVVNKTCSSQENTKWTYNQGVYINAFISLSQYYKNYSNLFIDIIKNNLSYITIKNNTDNPFQFIPSDLQNYVILLENNWAKYSETHSAFKGIYIRYLSYAYRYFKQISQDQQYAKIIENYIINNANYILPIQKDWSYPYNFQRNNKENDKITAGTTISAFDLYAFNDILIEK
;
A
#
# COMPACT_ATOMS: atom_id res chain seq x y z
N MET A 1 -18.26 -16.98 6.14
CA MET A 1 -18.39 -15.56 5.76
C MET A 1 -18.69 -14.64 6.94
N GLU A 2 -19.64 -14.96 7.84
CA GLU A 2 -19.91 -14.13 9.04
C GLU A 2 -18.66 -13.85 9.91
N LYS A 3 -17.76 -14.85 10.04
CA LYS A 3 -16.47 -14.68 10.73
C LYS A 3 -15.59 -13.59 10.11
N SER A 4 -15.53 -13.51 8.79
CA SER A 4 -14.74 -12.52 8.06
C SER A 4 -15.25 -11.11 8.34
N LEU A 5 -16.58 -10.90 8.33
CA LEU A 5 -17.18 -9.61 8.69
C LEU A 5 -16.84 -9.21 10.13
N LYS A 6 -17.01 -10.12 11.10
CA LYS A 6 -16.69 -9.86 12.52
C LYS A 6 -15.22 -9.48 12.71
N ILE A 7 -14.30 -10.20 12.05
CA ILE A 7 -12.86 -9.92 12.10
C ILE A 7 -12.57 -8.55 11.47
N SER A 8 -13.15 -8.23 10.31
CA SER A 8 -12.94 -6.94 9.65
C SER A 8 -13.47 -5.76 10.47
N LEU A 9 -14.63 -5.89 11.10
CA LEU A 9 -15.15 -4.85 12.01
C LEU A 9 -14.24 -4.68 13.23
N TRP A 10 -13.70 -5.78 13.78
CA TRP A 10 -12.71 -5.69 14.86
C TRP A 10 -11.43 -4.98 14.39
N ILE A 11 -10.89 -5.33 13.22
CA ILE A 11 -9.72 -4.68 12.62
C ILE A 11 -9.97 -3.17 12.46
N ILE A 12 -11.13 -2.77 11.94
CA ILE A 12 -11.48 -1.35 11.79
C ILE A 12 -11.48 -0.64 13.14
N ASN A 13 -12.07 -1.25 14.17
CA ASN A 13 -12.19 -0.60 15.48
C ASN A 13 -10.90 -0.53 16.28
N ASN A 14 -9.88 -1.33 15.92
CA ASN A 14 -8.70 -1.54 16.76
C ASN A 14 -7.39 -1.20 16.05
N LEU A 15 -7.32 -1.41 14.73
CA LEU A 15 -6.08 -1.27 13.95
C LEU A 15 -6.12 -0.11 12.95
N LEU A 16 -7.29 0.46 12.65
CA LEU A 16 -7.40 1.64 11.80
C LEU A 16 -7.15 2.90 12.63
N ASP A 17 -6.18 3.72 12.23
CA ASP A 17 -5.94 5.00 12.89
C ASP A 17 -6.78 6.14 12.26
N GLU A 18 -6.65 7.34 12.82
CA GLU A 18 -7.34 8.55 12.38
C GLU A 18 -7.01 8.98 10.94
N ASN A 19 -5.89 8.48 10.40
CA ASN A 19 -5.43 8.73 9.04
C ASN A 19 -5.90 7.66 8.05
N TYR A 20 -6.76 6.75 8.50
CA TYR A 20 -7.25 5.62 7.72
C TYR A 20 -6.16 4.67 7.25
N VAL A 21 -5.08 4.53 8.02
CA VAL A 21 -4.01 3.56 7.78
C VAL A 21 -3.95 2.55 8.91
N PHE A 22 -3.63 1.31 8.56
CA PHE A 22 -3.62 0.22 9.51
C PHE A 22 -2.27 0.06 10.19
N ILE A 23 -2.28 0.04 11.52
CA ILE A 23 -1.11 -0.31 12.33
C ILE A 23 -0.82 -1.81 12.27
N ASP A 24 0.37 -2.21 12.71
CA ASP A 24 0.85 -3.59 12.62
C ASP A 24 0.06 -4.54 13.54
N GLY A 25 -0.21 -4.11 14.76
CA GLY A 25 -0.91 -4.94 15.72
C GLY A 25 -1.15 -4.26 17.06
N ILE A 26 -1.73 -5.04 17.97
CA ILE A 26 -1.94 -4.65 19.35
C ILE A 26 -1.33 -5.70 20.24
N ASN A 27 -0.64 -5.25 21.28
CA ASN A 27 -0.12 -6.11 22.32
C ASN A 27 -1.22 -6.40 23.35
N VAL A 28 -1.34 -7.67 23.72
CA VAL A 28 -2.24 -8.11 24.79
C VAL A 28 -1.43 -8.16 26.08
N VAL A 29 -1.59 -7.13 26.91
CA VAL A 29 -0.95 -7.06 28.23
C VAL A 29 -2.05 -7.26 29.28
N ASN A 30 -1.93 -8.28 30.13
CA ASN A 30 -2.92 -8.57 31.19
C ASN A 30 -4.38 -8.70 30.69
N LYS A 31 -4.59 -9.30 29.51
CA LYS A 31 -5.89 -9.44 28.83
C LYS A 31 -6.53 -8.11 28.39
N THR A 32 -5.82 -6.99 28.50
CA THR A 32 -6.22 -5.73 27.88
C THR A 32 -5.40 -5.48 26.62
N CYS A 33 -6.07 -4.96 25.61
CA CYS A 33 -5.44 -4.51 24.38
C CYS A 33 -4.82 -3.14 24.64
N SER A 34 -3.49 -3.02 24.64
CA SER A 34 -2.80 -1.74 24.73
C SER A 34 -2.10 -1.44 23.40
N SER A 35 -2.49 -0.34 22.75
CA SER A 35 -1.88 0.12 21.50
C SER A 35 -0.45 0.59 21.79
N GLN A 36 0.54 -0.25 21.54
CA GLN A 36 1.94 0.15 21.63
C GLN A 36 2.67 0.13 20.28
N GLU A 37 2.09 -0.48 19.25
CA GLU A 37 2.74 -0.57 17.94
C GLU A 37 2.10 0.41 16.96
N ASN A 38 2.67 1.63 16.90
CA ASN A 38 2.33 2.62 15.88
C ASN A 38 3.02 2.34 14.53
N THR A 39 3.70 1.20 14.42
CA THR A 39 4.36 0.75 13.20
C THR A 39 3.29 0.48 12.14
N LYS A 40 3.55 0.91 10.92
CA LYS A 40 2.66 0.72 9.79
C LYS A 40 3.45 0.13 8.63
N TRP A 41 2.86 -0.88 7.99
CA TRP A 41 3.47 -1.58 6.87
C TRP A 41 2.58 -1.51 5.64
N THR A 42 3.21 -1.47 4.46
CA THR A 42 2.46 -1.40 3.19
C THR A 42 1.59 -2.64 2.97
N TYR A 43 2.06 -3.83 3.39
CA TYR A 43 1.30 -5.08 3.23
C TYR A 43 -0.05 -5.06 3.96
N ASN A 44 -0.13 -4.48 5.17
CA ASN A 44 -1.38 -4.37 5.91
C ASN A 44 -2.41 -3.57 5.11
N GLN A 45 -1.99 -2.44 4.53
CA GLN A 45 -2.86 -1.62 3.70
C GLN A 45 -3.39 -2.43 2.52
N GLY A 46 -2.51 -3.16 1.82
CA GLY A 46 -2.88 -3.97 0.67
C GLY A 46 -3.86 -5.10 0.99
N VAL A 47 -3.56 -5.89 2.03
CA VAL A 47 -4.40 -7.03 2.43
C VAL A 47 -5.80 -6.55 2.82
N TYR A 48 -5.91 -5.48 3.59
CA TYR A 48 -7.20 -4.94 4.01
C TYR A 48 -7.99 -4.30 2.87
N ILE A 49 -7.32 -3.63 1.92
CA ILE A 49 -7.98 -3.15 0.68
C ILE A 49 -8.68 -4.31 -0.04
N ASN A 50 -7.97 -5.41 -0.30
CA ASN A 50 -8.55 -6.54 -1.02
C ASN A 50 -9.69 -7.21 -0.24
N ALA A 51 -9.52 -7.37 1.07
CA ALA A 51 -10.57 -7.92 1.93
C ALA A 51 -11.83 -7.04 1.91
N PHE A 52 -11.67 -5.72 1.97
CA PHE A 52 -12.79 -4.78 2.05
C PHE A 52 -13.52 -4.63 0.72
N ILE A 53 -12.84 -4.72 -0.42
CA ILE A 53 -13.49 -4.84 -1.73
C ILE A 53 -14.35 -6.11 -1.79
N SER A 54 -13.79 -7.24 -1.36
CA SER A 54 -14.52 -8.52 -1.38
C SER A 54 -15.74 -8.49 -0.47
N LEU A 55 -15.61 -7.89 0.72
CA LEU A 55 -16.69 -7.77 1.69
C LEU A 55 -17.74 -6.74 1.27
N SER A 56 -17.38 -5.64 0.62
CA SER A 56 -18.35 -4.63 0.16
C SER A 56 -19.28 -5.19 -0.90
N GLN A 57 -18.77 -6.02 -1.81
CA GLN A 57 -19.56 -6.70 -2.83
C GLN A 57 -20.56 -7.70 -2.25
N TYR A 58 -20.21 -8.34 -1.12
CA TYR A 58 -21.06 -9.35 -0.47
C TYR A 58 -22.04 -8.74 0.55
N TYR A 59 -21.57 -7.84 1.41
CA TYR A 59 -22.31 -7.24 2.51
C TYR A 59 -22.79 -5.83 2.16
N LYS A 60 -23.90 -5.74 1.42
CA LYS A 60 -24.47 -4.45 0.94
C LYS A 60 -24.61 -3.38 2.03
N ASN A 61 -25.03 -3.77 3.24
CA ASN A 61 -25.22 -2.84 4.36
C ASN A 61 -23.91 -2.22 4.90
N TYR A 62 -22.77 -2.84 4.60
CA TYR A 62 -21.44 -2.38 5.02
C TYR A 62 -20.61 -1.90 3.83
N SER A 63 -21.17 -1.90 2.62
CA SER A 63 -20.45 -1.57 1.40
C SER A 63 -19.81 -0.18 1.48
N ASN A 64 -20.59 0.83 1.88
CA ASN A 64 -20.09 2.21 1.97
C ASN A 64 -18.95 2.31 3.00
N LEU A 65 -19.11 1.72 4.20
CA LEU A 65 -18.05 1.71 5.22
C LEU A 65 -16.72 1.18 4.65
N PHE A 66 -16.74 0.01 4.01
CA PHE A 66 -15.53 -0.62 3.48
C PHE A 66 -14.91 0.19 2.34
N ILE A 67 -15.73 0.69 1.42
CA ILE A 67 -15.26 1.48 0.28
C ILE A 67 -14.72 2.84 0.71
N ASP A 68 -15.36 3.50 1.68
CA ASP A 68 -14.91 4.80 2.20
C ASP A 68 -13.56 4.66 2.91
N ILE A 69 -13.34 3.57 3.66
CA ILE A 69 -12.02 3.29 4.25
C ILE A 69 -10.95 3.14 3.16
N ILE A 70 -11.24 2.39 2.09
CA ILE A 70 -10.29 2.23 0.96
C ILE A 70 -10.00 3.58 0.30
N LYS A 71 -11.04 4.39 0.05
CA LYS A 71 -10.89 5.71 -0.57
C LYS A 71 -10.03 6.64 0.30
N ASN A 72 -10.26 6.66 1.62
CA ASN A 72 -9.51 7.50 2.54
C ASN A 72 -8.07 7.00 2.70
N ASN A 73 -7.86 5.69 2.81
CA ASN A 73 -6.52 5.08 2.82
C ASN A 73 -5.73 5.44 1.55
N LEU A 74 -6.35 5.26 0.37
CA LEU A 74 -5.73 5.61 -0.91
C LEU A 74 -5.40 7.10 -0.98
N SER A 75 -6.34 7.96 -0.57
CA SER A 75 -6.14 9.40 -0.53
C SER A 75 -4.97 9.75 0.37
N TYR A 76 -4.89 9.19 1.58
CA TYR A 76 -3.80 9.44 2.51
C TYR A 76 -2.45 8.96 1.98
N ILE A 77 -2.36 7.75 1.41
CA ILE A 77 -1.10 7.20 0.89
C ILE A 77 -0.59 7.99 -0.31
N THR A 78 -1.49 8.49 -1.15
CA THR A 78 -1.15 9.16 -2.42
C THR A 78 -1.18 10.69 -2.34
N ILE A 79 -1.55 11.27 -1.19
CA ILE A 79 -1.61 12.73 -1.02
C ILE A 79 -0.21 13.34 -1.05
N LYS A 80 -0.08 14.40 -1.84
CA LYS A 80 1.14 15.22 -1.87
C LYS A 80 1.25 16.03 -0.58
N ASN A 81 2.47 16.34 -0.16
CA ASN A 81 2.78 17.26 0.94
C ASN A 81 2.36 16.81 2.35
N ASN A 82 2.11 15.53 2.59
CA ASN A 82 1.92 15.00 3.93
C ASN A 82 3.23 14.46 4.50
N THR A 83 4.05 15.33 5.09
CA THR A 83 5.35 14.95 5.65
C THR A 83 5.27 13.86 6.74
N ASP A 84 4.08 13.62 7.30
CA ASP A 84 3.85 12.64 8.36
C ASP A 84 3.40 11.27 7.83
N ASN A 85 3.18 11.12 6.52
CA ASN A 85 2.80 9.83 5.93
C ASN A 85 4.04 8.92 5.83
N PRO A 86 4.07 7.78 6.55
CA PRO A 86 5.23 6.90 6.60
C PRO A 86 5.45 6.08 5.32
N PHE A 87 4.49 6.07 4.40
CA PHE A 87 4.52 5.32 3.16
C PHE A 87 5.00 6.13 1.96
N GLN A 88 5.36 7.40 2.17
CA GLN A 88 5.78 8.25 1.07
C GLN A 88 7.22 8.75 1.15
N PHE A 89 7.81 8.81 -0.03
CA PHE A 89 9.00 9.58 -0.30
C PHE A 89 8.70 10.55 -1.45
N ILE A 90 9.02 11.83 -1.26
CA ILE A 90 8.88 12.87 -2.29
C ILE A 90 10.30 13.23 -2.75
N PRO A 91 10.71 12.86 -3.98
CA PRO A 91 12.02 13.21 -4.50
C PRO A 91 12.14 14.73 -4.66
N SER A 92 13.25 15.32 -4.20
CA SER A 92 13.47 16.77 -4.29
C SER A 92 13.53 17.30 -5.72
N ASP A 93 13.98 16.47 -6.65
CA ASP A 93 14.08 16.72 -8.09
C ASP A 93 12.75 16.52 -8.83
N LEU A 94 11.77 15.86 -8.20
CA LEU A 94 10.48 15.50 -8.78
C LEU A 94 9.34 15.73 -7.78
N GLN A 95 9.14 17.00 -7.37
CA GLN A 95 8.17 17.41 -6.34
C GLN A 95 6.70 16.98 -6.60
N ASN A 96 6.41 16.47 -7.79
CA ASN A 96 5.09 15.96 -8.17
C ASN A 96 4.92 14.44 -7.96
N TYR A 97 5.97 13.72 -7.57
CA TYR A 97 5.97 12.27 -7.44
C TYR A 97 5.79 11.87 -5.97
N VAL A 98 4.87 10.94 -5.71
CA VAL A 98 4.75 10.26 -4.42
C VAL A 98 5.25 8.84 -4.63
N ILE A 99 6.41 8.53 -4.06
CA ILE A 99 7.06 7.23 -4.21
C ILE A 99 6.73 6.37 -2.99
N LEU A 100 6.34 5.13 -3.25
CA LEU A 100 6.05 4.14 -2.23
C LEU A 100 7.33 3.84 -1.44
N LEU A 101 7.29 4.19 -0.17
CA LEU A 101 8.33 3.93 0.80
C LEU A 101 7.91 2.77 1.70
N GLU A 102 8.88 1.99 2.16
CA GLU A 102 8.68 1.06 3.26
C GLU A 102 9.42 1.59 4.50
N ASN A 103 8.93 1.27 5.69
CA ASN A 103 9.56 1.76 6.92
C ASN A 103 11.04 1.32 7.00
N ASN A 104 11.95 2.28 6.94
CA ASN A 104 13.40 2.07 6.91
C ASN A 104 14.01 1.73 8.29
N TRP A 105 13.21 1.80 9.36
CA TRP A 105 13.71 1.65 10.75
C TRP A 105 13.79 0.19 11.19
N ALA A 106 13.09 -0.72 10.53
CA ALA A 106 13.23 -2.14 10.83
C ALA A 106 14.50 -2.68 10.18
N LYS A 107 15.23 -3.52 10.93
CA LYS A 107 16.29 -4.35 10.36
C LYS A 107 15.73 -5.06 9.13
N TYR A 108 16.42 -4.88 8.00
CA TYR A 108 16.16 -5.57 6.75
C TYR A 108 15.82 -7.06 7.01
N SER A 109 14.68 -7.50 6.49
CA SER A 109 14.28 -8.91 6.47
C SER A 109 13.75 -9.28 5.08
N GLU A 110 13.85 -10.56 4.72
CA GLU A 110 13.31 -11.05 3.45
C GLU A 110 11.80 -10.82 3.35
N THR A 111 11.09 -11.04 4.46
CA THR A 111 9.65 -10.84 4.56
C THR A 111 9.25 -9.40 4.24
N HIS A 112 9.93 -8.42 4.86
CA HIS A 112 9.61 -7.00 4.65
C HIS A 112 9.88 -6.56 3.22
N SER A 113 10.83 -7.22 2.53
CA SER A 113 11.19 -6.88 1.15
C SER A 113 10.05 -7.12 0.15
N ALA A 114 9.09 -8.00 0.48
CA ALA A 114 7.94 -8.30 -0.37
C ALA A 114 6.70 -7.42 -0.10
N PHE A 115 6.70 -6.62 0.97
CA PHE A 115 5.51 -5.90 1.43
C PHE A 115 4.97 -4.89 0.42
N LYS A 116 5.85 -4.14 -0.24
CA LYS A 116 5.47 -3.21 -1.31
C LYS A 116 4.80 -3.93 -2.47
N GLY A 117 5.33 -5.09 -2.88
CA GLY A 117 4.72 -5.94 -3.90
C GLY A 117 3.30 -6.37 -3.54
N ILE A 118 3.10 -6.81 -2.29
CA ILE A 118 1.77 -7.17 -1.78
C ILE A 118 0.80 -5.99 -1.87
N TYR A 119 1.24 -4.79 -1.44
CA TYR A 119 0.43 -3.58 -1.56
C TYR A 119 0.04 -3.28 -3.00
N ILE A 120 1.03 -3.24 -3.90
CA ILE A 120 0.83 -2.93 -5.33
C ILE A 120 -0.09 -3.95 -5.98
N ARG A 121 0.12 -5.24 -5.71
CA ARG A 121 -0.72 -6.32 -6.22
C ARG A 121 -2.16 -6.12 -5.81
N TYR A 122 -2.43 -5.83 -4.53
CA TYR A 122 -3.80 -5.60 -4.05
C TYR A 122 -4.39 -4.25 -4.51
N LEU A 123 -3.54 -3.25 -4.73
CA LEU A 123 -3.94 -1.99 -5.33
C LEU A 123 -4.46 -2.17 -6.76
N SER A 124 -3.93 -3.15 -7.52
CA SER A 124 -4.46 -3.50 -8.85
C SER A 124 -5.92 -3.99 -8.82
N TYR A 125 -6.34 -4.68 -7.74
CA TYR A 125 -7.74 -5.08 -7.57
C TYR A 125 -8.64 -3.88 -7.26
N ALA A 126 -8.17 -2.95 -6.41
CA ALA A 126 -8.87 -1.69 -6.15
C ALA A 126 -9.04 -0.85 -7.42
N TYR A 127 -7.99 -0.78 -8.24
CA TYR A 127 -8.04 -0.14 -9.54
C TYR A 127 -9.13 -0.72 -10.44
N ARG A 128 -9.17 -2.06 -10.58
CA ARG A 128 -10.20 -2.74 -11.39
C ARG A 128 -11.60 -2.47 -10.86
N TYR A 129 -11.77 -2.49 -9.54
CA TYR A 129 -13.05 -2.16 -8.89
C TYR A 129 -13.51 -0.73 -9.21
N PHE A 130 -12.66 0.27 -8.94
CA PHE A 130 -13.03 1.68 -9.16
C PHE A 130 -13.22 2.03 -10.63
N LYS A 131 -12.50 1.37 -11.54
CA LYS A 131 -12.67 1.56 -12.99
C LYS A 131 -14.08 1.15 -13.46
N GLN A 132 -14.69 0.16 -12.82
CA GLN A 132 -16.02 -0.34 -13.18
C GLN A 132 -17.17 0.53 -12.66
N ILE A 133 -16.90 1.44 -11.73
CA ILE A 133 -17.92 2.24 -11.03
C ILE A 133 -17.79 3.69 -11.44
N SER A 134 -18.76 4.21 -12.18
CA SER A 134 -18.70 5.56 -12.77
C SER A 134 -18.37 6.67 -11.78
N GLN A 135 -18.94 6.62 -10.57
CA GLN A 135 -18.74 7.66 -9.55
C GLN A 135 -17.35 7.62 -8.88
N ASP A 136 -16.64 6.50 -9.01
CA ASP A 136 -15.36 6.27 -8.33
C ASP A 136 -14.17 6.24 -9.30
N GLN A 137 -14.37 6.52 -10.58
CA GLN A 137 -13.30 6.51 -11.60
C GLN A 137 -12.15 7.48 -11.28
N GLN A 138 -12.39 8.53 -10.50
CA GLN A 138 -11.32 9.41 -10.01
C GLN A 138 -10.26 8.66 -9.20
N TYR A 139 -10.65 7.66 -8.40
CA TYR A 139 -9.72 6.85 -7.62
C TYR A 139 -8.92 5.89 -8.50
N ALA A 140 -9.53 5.38 -9.58
CA ALA A 140 -8.79 4.62 -10.59
C ALA A 140 -7.68 5.46 -11.23
N LYS A 141 -7.96 6.73 -11.58
CA LYS A 141 -6.95 7.67 -12.12
C LYS A 141 -5.85 8.00 -11.11
N ILE A 142 -6.19 8.13 -9.82
CA ILE A 142 -5.19 8.33 -8.76
C ILE A 142 -4.24 7.14 -8.72
N ILE A 143 -4.76 5.91 -8.73
CA ILE A 143 -3.95 4.69 -8.75
C ILE A 143 -3.08 4.63 -10.01
N GLU A 144 -3.64 4.93 -11.18
CA GLU A 144 -2.89 4.94 -12.45
C GLU A 144 -1.67 5.85 -12.38
N ASN A 145 -1.89 7.11 -12.01
CA ASN A 145 -0.82 8.08 -11.89
C ASN A 145 0.21 7.66 -10.83
N TYR A 146 -0.25 7.12 -9.70
CA TYR A 146 0.62 6.66 -8.63
C TYR A 146 1.55 5.52 -9.09
N ILE A 147 1.01 4.52 -9.78
CA ILE A 147 1.77 3.38 -10.30
C ILE A 147 2.76 3.80 -11.38
N ILE A 148 2.32 4.61 -12.35
CA ILE A 148 3.18 5.13 -13.43
C ILE A 148 4.33 5.96 -12.84
N ASN A 149 4.04 6.82 -11.88
CA ASN A 149 5.07 7.63 -11.22
C ASN A 149 6.09 6.75 -10.48
N ASN A 150 5.63 5.73 -9.76
CA ASN A 150 6.52 4.79 -9.07
C ASN A 150 7.39 4.02 -10.08
N ALA A 151 6.81 3.45 -11.14
CA ALA A 151 7.53 2.69 -12.16
C ALA A 151 8.61 3.53 -12.86
N ASN A 152 8.25 4.76 -13.28
CA ASN A 152 9.16 5.71 -13.91
C ASN A 152 10.28 6.16 -12.96
N TYR A 153 9.96 6.32 -11.67
CA TYR A 153 10.95 6.75 -10.69
C TYR A 153 12.01 5.69 -10.41
N ILE A 154 11.59 4.42 -10.26
CA ILE A 154 12.49 3.33 -9.87
C ILE A 154 13.27 2.71 -11.03
N LEU A 155 12.81 2.89 -12.28
CA LEU A 155 13.45 2.31 -13.46
C LEU A 155 14.97 2.58 -13.54
N PRO A 156 15.47 3.81 -13.27
CA PRO A 156 16.91 4.09 -13.33
C PRO A 156 17.72 3.51 -12.17
N ILE A 157 17.10 2.91 -11.15
CA ILE A 157 17.73 2.37 -9.94
C ILE A 157 18.04 0.86 -10.09
N GLN A 158 17.66 0.26 -11.21
CA GLN A 158 17.87 -1.15 -11.49
C GLN A 158 19.37 -1.51 -11.49
N LYS A 159 19.70 -2.66 -10.89
CA LYS A 159 21.04 -3.27 -10.94
C LYS A 159 20.90 -4.74 -11.33
N ASP A 160 21.53 -5.14 -12.44
CA ASP A 160 21.50 -6.51 -12.96
C ASP A 160 20.08 -7.11 -13.01
N TRP A 161 19.14 -6.34 -13.56
CA TRP A 161 17.71 -6.68 -13.65
C TRP A 161 16.96 -6.82 -12.32
N SER A 162 17.59 -6.40 -11.22
CA SER A 162 17.03 -6.45 -9.87
C SER A 162 16.86 -5.06 -9.27
N TYR A 163 16.02 -4.95 -8.25
CA TYR A 163 15.69 -3.69 -7.61
C TYR A 163 16.02 -3.72 -6.12
N PRO A 164 16.57 -2.62 -5.56
CA PRO A 164 16.87 -2.53 -4.13
C PRO A 164 15.61 -2.46 -3.28
N TYR A 165 15.77 -2.76 -1.99
CA TYR A 165 14.72 -2.60 -0.98
C TYR A 165 14.22 -1.15 -0.93
N ASN A 166 15.12 -0.17 -0.88
CA ASN A 166 14.75 1.24 -0.88
C ASN A 166 14.61 1.74 -2.33
N PHE A 167 13.46 2.36 -2.63
CA PHE A 167 13.21 2.93 -3.95
C PHE A 167 13.81 4.33 -4.13
N GLN A 168 14.60 4.83 -3.18
CA GLN A 168 15.26 6.13 -3.25
C GLN A 168 16.56 6.10 -4.09
N ARG A 169 16.67 6.97 -5.10
CA ARG A 169 17.80 7.04 -6.05
C ARG A 169 19.18 7.27 -5.44
N ASN A 170 19.25 7.84 -4.23
CA ASN A 170 20.52 8.24 -3.59
C ASN A 170 21.06 7.24 -2.56
N ASN A 171 20.46 6.05 -2.44
CA ASN A 171 20.94 5.04 -1.50
C ASN A 171 22.15 4.29 -2.09
N LYS A 172 23.33 4.88 -1.88
CA LYS A 172 24.61 4.29 -2.28
C LYS A 172 24.95 3.12 -1.35
N GLU A 173 25.04 1.94 -1.95
CA GLU A 173 25.99 0.86 -1.61
C GLU A 173 25.59 -0.32 -0.69
N ASN A 174 24.42 -0.40 -0.04
CA ASN A 174 24.15 -1.57 0.82
C ASN A 174 22.72 -2.15 0.83
N ASP A 175 21.84 -1.74 -0.09
CA ASP A 175 20.51 -2.34 -0.15
C ASP A 175 20.58 -3.76 -0.74
N LYS A 176 20.33 -4.75 0.12
CA LYS A 176 20.27 -6.16 -0.27
C LYS A 176 19.17 -6.37 -1.31
N ILE A 177 19.57 -6.94 -2.43
CA ILE A 177 18.67 -7.47 -3.45
C ILE A 177 18.27 -8.89 -3.03
N THR A 178 16.98 -9.17 -2.97
CA THR A 178 16.48 -10.51 -2.73
C THR A 178 15.23 -10.84 -3.53
N ALA A 179 14.70 -12.04 -3.34
CA ALA A 179 13.47 -12.47 -4.00
C ALA A 179 12.30 -11.53 -3.64
N GLY A 180 12.22 -11.08 -2.39
CA GLY A 180 11.23 -10.10 -1.93
C GLY A 180 11.30 -8.76 -2.65
N THR A 181 12.49 -8.18 -2.83
CA THR A 181 12.62 -6.89 -3.54
C THR A 181 12.33 -7.06 -5.03
N THR A 182 12.72 -8.20 -5.59
CA THR A 182 12.47 -8.55 -7.00
C THR A 182 10.99 -8.76 -7.29
N ILE A 183 10.27 -9.50 -6.43
CA ILE A 183 8.82 -9.70 -6.62
C ILE A 183 8.05 -8.39 -6.46
N SER A 184 8.49 -7.50 -5.56
CA SER A 184 7.89 -6.17 -5.41
C SER A 184 8.02 -5.31 -6.68
N ALA A 185 9.18 -5.34 -7.32
CA ALA A 185 9.35 -4.67 -8.61
C ALA A 185 8.56 -5.34 -9.72
N PHE A 186 8.52 -6.68 -9.76
CA PHE A 186 7.70 -7.41 -10.71
C PHE A 186 6.21 -7.05 -10.59
N ASP A 187 5.64 -7.03 -9.38
CA ASP A 187 4.26 -6.60 -9.16
C ASP A 187 4.01 -5.17 -9.66
N LEU A 188 4.98 -4.26 -9.51
CA LEU A 188 4.90 -2.89 -10.02
C LEU A 188 4.87 -2.83 -11.55
N TYR A 189 5.83 -3.46 -12.20
CA TYR A 189 5.93 -3.41 -13.67
C TYR A 189 4.80 -4.18 -14.34
N ALA A 190 4.42 -5.35 -13.82
CA ALA A 190 3.26 -6.09 -14.33
C ALA A 190 1.99 -5.26 -14.26
N PHE A 191 1.78 -4.49 -13.18
CA PHE A 191 0.63 -3.59 -13.11
C PHE A 191 0.80 -2.39 -14.04
N ASN A 192 1.97 -1.77 -14.11
CA ASN A 192 2.24 -0.67 -15.02
C ASN A 192 2.01 -1.04 -16.49
N ASP A 193 2.44 -2.23 -16.92
CA ASP A 193 2.25 -2.73 -18.29
C ASP A 193 0.77 -2.79 -18.67
N ILE A 194 -0.08 -3.31 -17.77
CA ILE A 194 -1.54 -3.32 -17.94
C ILE A 194 -2.13 -1.90 -18.10
N LEU A 195 -1.51 -0.88 -17.50
CA LEU A 195 -1.99 0.49 -17.58
C LEU A 195 -1.58 1.19 -18.89
N ILE A 196 -0.39 0.90 -19.41
CA ILE A 196 0.17 1.55 -20.61
C ILE A 196 -0.24 0.85 -21.92
N GLU A 197 -0.64 -0.42 -21.88
CA GLU A 197 -1.15 -1.17 -23.05
C GLU A 197 -2.58 -0.78 -23.49
N LYS A 198 -3.16 0.26 -22.89
CA LYS A 198 -4.47 0.82 -23.25
C LYS A 198 -4.40 1.76 -24.45
#